data_AF-A0A520G408-F1
#
_entry.id   AF-A0A520G408-F1
#
_cell.length_a   1.000
_cell.length_b   1.000
_cell.length_c   1.000
_cell.angle_alpha   90.00
_cell.angle_beta   90.00
_cell.angle_gamma   90.00
#
_symmetry.space_group_name_H-M   'P 1'
#
loop_
_entity.id
_entity.type
_entity.pdbx_description
1 polymer ?
#
loop_
_entity_poly.entity_id
_entity_poly.type
_entity_poly.pdbx_seq_one_letter_code
_entity_poly.pdbx_strand_id
1 'polypeptide(L)' 'RMFDAALAALKPIQRMPAMGSPRLGQLCEIPGLRSWRVAGFPMQWLYFETEDHLDVVRLLGDRQDIAAIMNAGD' A
#
# COMPACT_ATOMS: atom_id res chain seq x y z
N ARG A 1 -4.35 11.48 15.23
CA ARG A 1 -3.83 10.14 15.63
C ARG A 1 -3.74 9.19 14.43
N MET A 2 -4.85 8.70 13.89
CA MET A 2 -4.83 7.76 12.75
C MET A 2 -4.26 8.39 11.48
N PHE A 3 -4.74 9.58 11.11
CA PHE A 3 -4.25 10.33 9.96
C PHE A 3 -2.74 10.60 10.04
N ASP A 4 -2.25 11.06 11.19
CA ASP A 4 -0.81 11.31 11.40
C ASP A 4 0.02 10.03 11.28
N ALA A 5 -0.48 8.90 11.77
CA ALA A 5 0.18 7.61 11.63
C ALA A 5 0.22 7.15 10.17
N ALA A 6 -0.87 7.34 9.42
CA ALA A 6 -0.93 7.03 8.00
C ALA A 6 0.09 7.87 7.21
N LEU A 7 0.19 9.17 7.48
CA LEU A 7 1.22 10.03 6.87
C LEU A 7 2.64 9.64 7.29
N ALA A 8 2.85 9.31 8.57
CA ALA A 8 4.15 8.88 9.06
C ALA A 8 4.61 7.56 8.41
N ALA A 9 3.69 6.66 8.08
CA ALA A 9 3.97 5.39 7.41
C ALA A 9 4.49 5.57 5.98
N LEU A 10 4.25 6.70 5.31
CA LEU A 10 4.80 6.98 3.98
C LEU A 10 6.30 7.32 4.01
N LYS A 11 6.81 7.89 5.12
CA LYS A 11 8.19 8.38 5.20
C LYS A 11 9.27 7.28 5.01
N PRO A 12 9.15 6.07 5.61
CA PRO A 12 10.11 5.00 5.38
C PRO A 12 10.10 4.51 3.93
N ILE A 13 8.91 4.28 3.36
CA ILE A 13 8.78 3.76 1.99
C ILE A 13 9.17 4.79 0.93
N GLN A 14 9.07 6.10 1.20
CA GLN A 14 9.60 7.12 0.30
C GLN A 14 11.13 7.02 0.15
N ARG A 15 11.85 6.58 1.19
CA ARG A 15 13.31 6.41 1.17
C ARG A 15 13.75 5.06 0.63
N MET A 16 12.96 4.02 0.91
CA MET A 16 13.25 2.65 0.48
C MET A 16 11.94 1.97 0.04
N PRO A 17 11.47 2.26 -1.19
CA PRO A 17 10.21 1.72 -1.72
C PRO A 17 10.13 0.20 -1.66
N ALA A 18 11.28 -0.48 -1.86
CA ALA A 18 11.39 -1.93 -1.84
C ALA A 18 11.01 -2.60 -0.51
N MET A 19 10.90 -1.86 0.60
CA MET A 19 10.48 -2.38 1.90
C MET A 19 9.01 -2.85 1.92
N GLY A 20 8.17 -2.32 1.03
CA GLY A 20 6.77 -2.75 0.93
C GLY A 20 6.63 -4.21 0.56
N SER A 21 5.72 -4.92 1.22
CA SER A 21 5.46 -6.33 0.95
C SER A 21 4.79 -6.51 -0.43
N PRO A 22 5.31 -7.40 -1.29
CA PRO A 22 4.71 -7.72 -2.59
C PRO A 22 3.54 -8.70 -2.49
N ARG A 23 3.23 -9.21 -1.28
CA ARG A 23 2.28 -10.33 -1.08
C ARG A 23 0.89 -10.05 -1.65
N LEU A 24 0.37 -8.84 -1.44
CA LEU A 24 -0.95 -8.47 -1.96
C LEU A 24 -0.95 -8.32 -3.48
N GLY A 25 0.12 -7.78 -4.07
CA GLY A 25 0.28 -7.73 -5.53
C GLY A 25 0.29 -9.13 -6.16
N GLN A 26 1.01 -10.07 -5.53
CA GLN A 26 1.01 -11.47 -5.95
C GLN A 26 -0.38 -12.12 -5.84
N LEU A 27 -1.09 -11.89 -4.73
CA LEU A 27 -2.43 -12.47 -4.52
C LEU A 27 -3.48 -11.91 -5.49
N CYS A 28 -3.36 -10.63 -5.86
CA CYS A 28 -4.29 -9.97 -6.78
C CYS A 28 -3.85 -10.08 -8.24
N GLU A 29 -2.71 -10.71 -8.54
CA GLU A 29 -2.12 -10.77 -9.87
C GLU A 29 -1.84 -9.38 -10.48
N ILE A 30 -1.41 -8.43 -9.65
CA ILE A 30 -1.05 -7.06 -10.04
C ILE A 30 0.48 -6.90 -9.91
N PRO A 31 1.25 -7.06 -11.00
CA PRO A 31 2.71 -6.99 -10.97
C PRO A 31 3.21 -5.65 -10.44
N GLY A 32 4.20 -5.69 -9.54
CA GLY A 32 4.82 -4.49 -8.96
C GLY A 32 4.04 -3.84 -7.82
N LEU A 33 2.80 -4.27 -7.53
CA LEU A 33 2.03 -3.72 -6.42
C LEU A 33 2.66 -4.10 -5.08
N ARG A 34 2.93 -3.08 -4.26
CA ARG A 34 3.48 -3.21 -2.91
C ARG A 34 2.49 -2.73 -1.87
N SER A 35 2.65 -3.25 -0.66
CA SER A 35 1.81 -2.92 0.50
C SER A 35 2.66 -2.55 1.71
N TRP A 36 2.24 -1.52 2.46
CA TRP A 36 2.93 -1.07 3.66
C TRP A 36 1.96 -0.73 4.79
N ARG A 37 2.12 -1.37 5.94
CA ARG A 37 1.20 -1.23 7.08
C ARG A 37 1.36 0.09 7.81
N VAL A 38 0.24 0.63 8.28
CA VAL A 38 0.22 1.77 9.20
C VAL A 38 0.33 1.23 10.64
N ALA A 39 1.44 1.52 11.31
CA ALA A 39 1.66 1.02 12.67
C ALA A 39 0.54 1.45 13.64
N GLY A 40 -0.01 0.48 14.39
CA GLY A 40 -1.09 0.72 15.36
C GLY A 40 -2.50 0.83 14.77
N PHE A 41 -2.66 0.72 13.44
CA PHE A 41 -3.95 0.76 12.77
C PHE A 41 -4.09 -0.41 11.77
N PRO A 42 -5.23 -1.11 11.71
CA PRO A 42 -5.41 -2.26 10.82
C PRO A 42 -5.68 -1.79 9.38
N MET A 43 -4.69 -1.16 8.76
CA MET A 43 -4.75 -0.60 7.41
C MET A 43 -3.36 -0.54 6.78
N GLN A 44 -3.32 -0.46 5.45
CA GLN A 44 -2.09 -0.42 4.68
C GLN A 44 -2.20 0.43 3.43
N TRP A 45 -1.10 1.11 3.12
CA TRP A 45 -0.90 1.78 1.84
C TRP A 45 -0.62 0.75 0.75
N LEU A 46 -1.25 0.94 -0.40
CA LEU A 46 -0.99 0.21 -1.63
C LEU A 46 -0.36 1.16 -2.64
N TYR A 47 0.77 0.77 -3.23
CA TYR A 47 1.56 1.63 -4.09
C TYR A 47 2.42 0.86 -5.09
N PHE A 48 2.88 1.55 -6.13
CA PHE A 48 3.94 1.07 -7.03
C PHE A 48 5.22 1.87 -6.81
N GLU A 49 6.35 1.19 -7.00
CA GLU A 49 7.68 1.78 -7.04
C GLU A 49 7.97 2.25 -8.47
N THR A 50 8.26 3.54 -8.64
CA THR A 50 8.72 4.12 -9.91
C THR A 50 10.17 4.60 -9.75
N GLU A 51 10.78 5.13 -10.82
CA GLU A 51 12.19 5.53 -10.79
C GLU A 51 12.44 6.75 -9.89
N ASP A 52 11.50 7.69 -9.83
CA ASP A 52 11.66 8.99 -9.15
C ASP A 52 10.58 9.26 -8.09
N HIS A 53 9.56 8.42 -7.97
CA HIS A 53 8.47 8.60 -7.01
C HIS A 53 7.82 7.28 -6.54
N LEU A 54 6.79 7.43 -5.73
CA LEU A 54 5.85 6.36 -5.40
C LEU A 54 4.50 6.70 -6.01
N ASP A 55 3.92 5.78 -6.76
CA ASP A 55 2.52 5.87 -7.17
C ASP A 55 1.66 5.30 -6.06
N VAL A 56 1.14 6.17 -5.19
CA VAL A 56 0.26 5.77 -4.09
C VAL A 56 -1.17 5.63 -4.61
N VAL A 57 -1.71 4.41 -4.53
CA VAL A 57 -3.00 4.06 -5.12
C VAL A 57 -4.15 4.25 -4.12
N ARG A 58 -4.04 3.59 -2.95
CA ARG A 58 -5.11 3.55 -1.93
C ARG A 58 -4.54 3.33 -0.53
N LEU A 59 -5.24 3.83 0.49
CA LEU A 59 -5.14 3.36 1.88
C LEU A 59 -6.36 2.51 2.18
N LEU A 60 -6.17 1.22 2.45
CA LEU A 60 -7.26 0.29 2.70
C LEU A 60 -7.14 -0.33 4.09
N GLY A 61 -8.28 -0.46 4.77
CA GLY A 61 -8.38 -1.21 6.01
C GLY A 61 -8.32 -2.72 5.76
N ASP A 62 -7.67 -3.45 6.66
CA ASP A 62 -7.45 -4.90 6.55
C ASP A 62 -8.76 -5.73 6.57
N ARG A 63 -9.88 -5.13 6.99
CA ARG A 63 -11.22 -5.75 6.97
C ARG A 63 -11.99 -5.52 5.67
N GLN A 64 -11.47 -4.71 4.76
CA GLN A 64 -12.05 -4.53 3.43
C GLN A 64 -11.59 -5.68 2.52
N ASP A 65 -12.39 -6.01 1.52
CA ASP A 65 -11.97 -6.93 0.46
C ASP A 65 -10.98 -6.22 -0.46
N ILE A 66 -9.71 -6.25 -0.09
CA ILE A 66 -8.63 -5.57 -0.82
C ILE A 66 -8.53 -6.09 -2.26
N ALA A 67 -8.66 -7.40 -2.46
CA ALA A 67 -8.54 -7.99 -3.78
C ALA A 67 -9.69 -7.54 -4.70
N ALA A 68 -10.93 -7.54 -4.19
CA ALA A 68 -12.08 -7.04 -4.94
C ALA A 68 -11.92 -5.54 -5.25
N ILE A 69 -11.47 -4.72 -4.29
CA ILE A 69 -11.28 -3.27 -4.50
C ILE A 69 -10.20 -2.98 -5.54
N MET A 70 -9.10 -3.74 -5.53
CA MET A 70 -8.00 -3.53 -6.47
C MET A 70 -8.32 -4.01 -7.89
N ASN A 71 -9.24 -4.96 -8.03
CA ASN A 71 -9.70 -5.49 -9.32
C ASN A 71 -11.00 -4.84 -9.82
N ALA A 72 -11.61 -3.95 -9.03
CA ALA A 72 -12.77 -3.17 -9.45
C ALA A 72 -12.33 -2.06 -10.41
N GLY A 73 -12.10 -2.42 -11.67
CA GLY A 73 -12.00 -1.51 -12.80
C GLY A 73 -13.16 -1.76 -13.77
N ASP A 74 -13.90 -0.70 -14.11
CA ASP A 74 -14.63 -0.59 -15.38
C ASP A 74 -13.63 -0.26 -16.51
#